data_AF-A0A3D4BDM2-F1
#
_entry.id   AF-A0A3D4BDM2-F1
#
_cell.length_a   1.000
_cell.length_b   1.000
_cell.length_c   1.000
_cell.angle_alpha   90.00
_cell.angle_beta   90.00
_cell.angle_gamma   90.00
#
_symmetry.space_group_name_H-M   'P 1'
#
loop_
_entity.id
_entity.type
_entity.pdbx_description
1 polymer ?
#
loop_
_entity_poly.entity_id
_entity_poly.type
_entity_poly.pdbx_seq_one_letter_code
_entity_poly.pdbx_strand_id
1 'polypeptide(L)'
;MPRLSLSTWSIHRPLGLGYGPADDGIGRLVPDQDEPGSHSLLAVPSRMAAHGVNTLEICHFHFPITDQSYLDELRTSLDEAGVELFSILIDAGDITAED
;
A
#
# COMPACT_ATOMS: atom_id res chain seq x y z
N MET A 1 -3.25 -23.66 -9.52
CA MET A 1 -3.39 -23.05 -8.18
C MET A 1 -4.07 -21.69 -8.34
N PRO A 2 -4.88 -21.25 -7.38
CA PRO A 2 -5.47 -19.91 -7.45
C PRO A 2 -4.37 -18.84 -7.37
N ARG A 3 -4.58 -17.73 -8.06
CA ARG A 3 -3.74 -16.54 -7.94
C ARG A 3 -4.17 -15.77 -6.68
N LEU A 4 -3.28 -15.64 -5.71
CA LEU A 4 -3.54 -14.92 -4.46
C LEU A 4 -2.79 -13.58 -4.49
N SER A 5 -3.50 -12.50 -4.17
CA SER A 5 -2.92 -11.16 -4.06
C SER A 5 -3.00 -10.66 -2.62
N LEU A 6 -1.93 -10.01 -2.15
CA LEU A 6 -1.96 -9.20 -0.93
C LEU A 6 -2.36 -7.77 -1.30
N SER A 7 -3.36 -7.21 -0.62
CA SER A 7 -3.62 -5.77 -0.64
C SER A 7 -2.91 -5.11 0.53
N THR A 8 -2.16 -4.03 0.30
CA THR A 8 -1.49 -3.30 1.39
C THR A 8 -2.46 -2.72 2.41
N TRP A 9 -3.75 -2.58 2.07
CA TRP A 9 -4.81 -2.28 3.04
C TRP A 9 -4.83 -3.27 4.22
N SER A 10 -4.61 -4.56 3.95
CA SER A 10 -4.59 -5.62 4.97
C SER A 10 -3.38 -5.52 5.92
N ILE A 11 -2.38 -4.71 5.56
CA ILE A 11 -1.15 -4.48 6.34
C ILE A 11 -0.85 -2.98 6.55
N HIS A 12 -1.88 -2.12 6.55
CA HIS A 12 -1.71 -0.66 6.65
C HIS A 12 -1.00 -0.22 7.94
N ARG A 13 -1.30 -0.86 9.08
CA ARG A 13 -0.62 -0.55 10.37
C ARG A 13 0.88 -0.86 10.32
N PRO A 14 1.33 -2.04 9.86
CA PRO A 14 2.75 -2.28 9.62
C PRO A 14 3.44 -1.26 8.70
N LEU A 15 2.71 -0.63 7.77
CA LEU A 15 3.23 0.36 6.82
C LEU A 15 3.16 1.81 7.32
N GLY A 16 2.60 2.06 8.51
CA GLY A 16 2.66 3.38 9.16
C GLY A 16 1.62 4.38 8.67
N LEU A 17 0.55 3.90 8.05
CA LEU A 17 -0.63 4.72 7.78
C LEU A 17 -1.78 4.11 8.56
N GLY A 18 -1.86 4.48 9.83
CA GLY A 18 -3.05 4.22 10.64
C GLY A 18 -4.23 4.96 10.03
N TYR A 19 -5.43 4.42 10.17
CA TYR A 19 -6.67 5.13 9.87
C TYR A 19 -7.54 5.08 11.13
N GLY A 20 -7.78 6.24 11.72
CA GLY A 20 -8.64 6.42 12.88
C GLY A 20 -10.01 6.99 12.47
N PRO A 21 -11.04 6.86 13.32
CA PRO A 21 -12.29 7.59 13.09
C PRO A 21 -12.01 9.09 13.15
N ALA A 22 -12.52 9.81 12.16
CA ALA A 22 -12.59 11.25 12.15
C ALA A 22 -13.48 11.72 13.30
N ASP A 23 -13.11 12.84 13.91
CA ASP A 23 -13.92 13.51 14.93
C ASP A 23 -15.06 14.31 14.28
N ASP A 24 -15.81 13.68 13.38
CA ASP A 24 -16.93 14.27 12.65
C ASP A 24 -18.28 13.58 12.95
N GLY A 25 -18.28 12.57 13.82
CA GLY A 25 -19.48 11.86 14.30
C GLY A 25 -20.15 10.97 13.23
N ILE A 26 -19.62 10.91 12.02
CA ILE A 26 -20.13 10.10 10.90
C ILE A 26 -19.24 8.88 10.59
N GLY A 27 -18.15 8.69 11.34
CA GLY A 27 -17.30 7.50 11.27
C GLY A 27 -16.42 7.44 10.02
N ARG A 28 -16.15 8.59 9.38
CA ARG A 28 -15.16 8.68 8.31
C ARG A 28 -13.79 8.26 8.84
N LEU A 29 -12.96 7.62 8.04
CA LEU A 29 -11.59 7.31 8.44
C LEU A 29 -10.64 8.44 8.02
N VAL A 30 -9.78 8.89 8.93
CA VAL A 30 -8.71 9.87 8.66
C VAL A 30 -7.34 9.23 8.95
N PRO A 31 -6.31 9.56 8.15
CA PRO A 31 -4.95 9.08 8.41
C PRO A 31 -4.47 9.50 9.80
N ASP A 32 -4.07 8.53 10.61
CA ASP A 32 -3.34 8.73 11.85
C ASP A 32 -1.85 8.87 11.49
N GLN A 33 -1.33 10.09 11.61
CA GLN A 33 0.03 10.45 11.20
C GLN A 33 1.09 10.09 12.26
N ASP A 34 0.67 9.64 13.45
CA ASP A 34 1.55 9.52 14.61
C ASP A 34 2.12 8.11 14.83
N GLU A 35 1.73 7.11 14.02
CA GLU A 35 2.26 5.74 14.12
C GLU A 35 3.33 5.45 13.05
N PRO A 36 4.64 5.54 13.38
CA PRO A 36 5.68 5.11 12.45
C PRO A 36 5.55 3.61 12.19
N GLY A 37 5.29 3.26 10.94
CA GLY A 37 5.15 1.88 10.49
C GLY A 37 6.38 1.04 10.83
N SER A 38 6.17 -0.22 11.21
CA SER A 38 7.25 -1.17 11.48
C SER A 38 8.02 -1.62 10.22
N HIS A 39 7.46 -1.43 9.02
CA HIS A 39 7.97 -1.94 7.75
C HIS A 39 7.88 -0.88 6.65
N SER A 40 8.92 -0.83 5.81
CA SER A 40 8.90 -0.09 4.55
C SER A 40 8.12 -0.87 3.49
N LEU A 41 7.45 -0.15 2.58
CA LEU A 41 6.83 -0.74 1.40
C LEU A 41 7.82 -1.57 0.57
N LEU A 42 9.10 -1.15 0.49
CA LEU A 42 10.16 -1.87 -0.23
C LEU A 42 10.46 -3.26 0.36
N ALA A 43 10.12 -3.50 1.64
CA ALA A 43 10.32 -4.79 2.29
C ALA A 43 9.13 -5.75 2.09
N VAL A 44 8.01 -5.28 1.55
CA VAL A 44 6.78 -6.06 1.39
C VAL A 44 6.96 -7.21 0.38
N PRO A 45 7.53 -7.00 -0.83
CA PRO A 45 7.63 -8.07 -1.83
C PRO A 45 8.38 -9.31 -1.34
N SER A 46 9.55 -9.13 -0.72
CA SER A 46 10.35 -10.25 -0.22
C SER A 46 9.64 -11.05 0.89
N ARG A 47 8.89 -10.36 1.77
CA ARG A 47 8.08 -11.01 2.82
C ARG A 47 6.92 -11.79 2.25
N MET A 48 6.21 -11.24 1.26
CA MET A 48 5.12 -11.95 0.58
C MET A 48 5.61 -13.22 -0.10
N ALA A 49 6.73 -13.14 -0.81
CA ALA A 49 7.34 -14.27 -1.50
C ALA A 49 7.72 -15.38 -0.51
N ALA A 50 8.23 -15.05 0.68
CA ALA A 50 8.52 -16.01 1.75
C ALA A 50 7.27 -16.77 2.25
N HIS A 51 6.07 -16.21 2.05
CA HIS A 51 4.78 -16.83 2.37
C HIS A 51 4.08 -17.45 1.15
N GLY A 52 4.72 -17.49 -0.02
CA GLY A 52 4.16 -18.07 -1.23
C GLY A 52 3.10 -17.20 -1.93
N VAL A 53 3.07 -15.90 -1.63
CA VAL A 53 2.20 -14.91 -2.29
C VAL A 53 3.05 -14.08 -3.25
N ASN A 54 2.66 -14.02 -4.52
CA ASN A 54 3.47 -13.40 -5.58
C ASN A 54 2.70 -12.36 -6.41
N THR A 55 1.55 -11.90 -5.91
CA THR A 55 0.79 -10.82 -6.51
C THR A 55 0.50 -9.75 -5.45
N LEU A 56 0.67 -8.48 -5.78
CA LEU A 56 0.52 -7.34 -4.88
C LEU A 56 -0.47 -6.30 -5.45
N GLU A 57 -1.34 -5.80 -4.58
CA GLU A 57 -2.07 -4.54 -4.74
C GLU A 57 -1.54 -3.50 -3.74
N ILE A 58 -1.28 -2.28 -4.20
CA ILE A 58 -0.81 -1.18 -3.35
C ILE A 58 -1.86 -0.06 -3.28
N CYS A 59 -2.32 0.32 -2.08
CA CYS A 59 -3.09 1.56 -1.92
C CYS A 59 -2.20 2.78 -2.16
N HIS A 60 -2.70 3.76 -2.93
CA HIS A 60 -1.91 4.93 -3.36
C HIS A 60 -1.28 5.73 -2.22
N PHE A 61 -1.94 5.81 -1.07
CA PHE A 61 -1.41 6.52 0.10
C PHE A 61 -0.23 5.80 0.74
N HIS A 62 -0.04 4.48 0.54
CA HIS A 62 1.11 3.73 1.08
C HIS A 62 2.43 4.02 0.35
N PHE A 63 2.43 4.83 -0.71
CA PHE A 63 3.67 5.35 -1.30
C PHE A 63 4.17 6.52 -0.43
N PRO A 64 5.30 6.40 0.28
CA PRO A 64 5.82 7.50 1.09
C PRO A 64 6.28 8.68 0.23
N ILE A 65 6.78 8.40 -0.96
CA ILE A 65 7.23 9.34 -1.99
C ILE A 65 7.00 8.69 -3.36
N THR A 66 6.89 9.52 -4.41
CA THR A 66 6.61 9.06 -5.78
C THR A 66 7.65 9.56 -6.79
N ASP A 67 8.86 9.86 -6.34
CA ASP A 67 9.96 10.20 -7.25
C ASP A 67 10.50 8.97 -7.98
N GLN A 68 11.20 9.21 -9.10
CA GLN A 68 11.69 8.14 -9.96
C GLN A 68 12.64 7.18 -9.23
N SER A 69 13.52 7.70 -8.36
CA SER A 69 14.47 6.89 -7.60
C SER A 69 13.76 5.86 -6.70
N TYR A 70 12.75 6.29 -5.96
CA TYR A 70 12.00 5.42 -5.08
C TYR A 70 11.19 4.37 -5.87
N LEU A 71 10.60 4.79 -7.01
CA LEU A 71 9.86 3.87 -7.86
C LEU A 71 10.77 2.82 -8.53
N ASP A 72 12.01 3.18 -8.86
CA ASP A 72 13.01 2.23 -9.36
C ASP A 72 13.43 1.22 -8.27
N GLU A 73 13.58 1.68 -7.01
CA GLU A 73 13.82 0.79 -5.87
C GLU A 73 12.65 -0.17 -5.63
N LEU A 74 11.41 0.34 -5.67
CA LEU A 74 10.21 -0.48 -5.52
C LEU A 74 10.11 -1.52 -6.65
N ARG A 75 10.34 -1.11 -7.89
CA ARG A 75 10.37 -2.01 -9.04
C ARG A 75 11.43 -3.10 -8.87
N THR A 76 12.64 -2.73 -8.46
CA THR A 76 13.72 -3.68 -8.19
C THR A 76 13.31 -4.69 -7.11
N SER A 77 12.69 -4.23 -6.01
CA SER A 77 12.24 -5.13 -4.95
C SER A 77 11.16 -6.13 -5.38
N LEU A 78 10.28 -5.72 -6.31
CA LEU A 78 9.26 -6.58 -6.91
C LEU A 78 9.90 -7.64 -7.81
N ASP A 79 10.80 -7.21 -8.69
CA ASP A 79 11.50 -8.07 -9.65
C ASP A 79 12.38 -9.11 -8.94
N GLU A 80 13.15 -8.71 -7.93
CA GLU A 80 14.00 -9.60 -7.13
C GLU A 80 13.18 -10.64 -6.33
N ALA A 81 12.00 -10.26 -5.85
CA ALA A 81 11.10 -11.14 -5.12
C ALA A 81 10.22 -12.03 -6.03
N GLY A 82 10.21 -11.78 -7.35
CA GLY A 82 9.30 -12.44 -8.27
C GLY A 82 7.83 -12.13 -7.99
N VAL A 83 7.54 -10.92 -7.50
CA VAL A 83 6.19 -10.46 -7.15
C VAL A 83 5.66 -9.55 -8.26
N GLU A 84 4.50 -9.88 -8.79
CA GLU A 84 3.79 -9.04 -9.75
C GLU A 84 3.01 -7.93 -9.03
N LEU A 85 3.25 -6.68 -9.40
CA LEU A 85 2.34 -5.59 -9.07
C LEU A 85 1.10 -5.66 -9.97
N PHE A 86 -0.03 -6.09 -9.41
CA PHE A 86 -1.27 -6.32 -10.15
C PHE A 86 -2.15 -5.08 -10.25
N SER A 87 -2.25 -4.31 -9.16
CA SER A 87 -3.12 -3.14 -9.09
C SER A 87 -2.56 -2.07 -8.16
N ILE A 88 -2.97 -0.84 -8.42
CA ILE A 88 -2.84 0.27 -7.49
C ILE A 88 -4.26 0.73 -7.15
N LEU A 89 -4.61 0.74 -5.87
CA LEU A 89 -5.90 1.21 -5.38
C LEU A 89 -5.84 2.74 -5.19
N ILE A 90 -6.54 3.46 -6.04
CA ILE A 90 -6.77 4.90 -5.89
C ILE A 90 -8.06 5.09 -5.10
N ASP A 91 -7.95 5.68 -3.92
CA ASP A 91 -9.06 6.03 -3.01
C ASP A 91 -9.00 7.53 -2.74
N ALA A 92 -8.90 8.29 -3.82
CA ALA A 92 -8.77 9.73 -3.82
C ALA A 92 -9.43 10.32 -5.07
N GLY A 93 -10.05 11.49 -4.89
CA GLY A 93 -10.81 12.18 -5.92
C GLY A 93 -12.21 11.62 -6.14
N ASP A 94 -13.02 12.39 -6.86
CA ASP A 94 -14.33 11.98 -7.36
C ASP A 94 -14.35 12.27 -8.86
N ILE A 95 -14.37 11.21 -9.68
CA ILE A 95 -14.34 11.35 -11.15
C ILE A 95 -15.61 12.00 -11.72
N THR A 96 -16.65 12.14 -10.90
CA THR A 96 -17.92 12.76 -11.27
C THR A 96 -18.07 14.18 -10.73
N ALA A 97 -17.10 14.67 -9.96
CA ALA A 97 -17.13 16.04 -9.47
C ALA A 97 -16.96 17.05 -10.62
N GLU A 98 -17.55 18.24 -10.46
CA GLU A 98 -17.60 19.28 -11.48
C GLU A 98 -16.34 20.18 -11.51
N ASP A 99 -15.38 19.96 -10.60
CA ASP A 99 -14.18 20.79 -10.40
C ASP A 99 -13.05 20.56 -11.42
#